data_AF-A0A963PGZ0-F1
#
_entry.id   AF-A0A963PGZ0-F1
#
_cell.length_a   1.000
_cell.length_b   1.000
_cell.length_c   1.000
_cell.angle_alpha   90.00
_cell.angle_beta   90.00
_cell.angle_gamma   90.00
#
_symmetry.space_group_name_H-M   'P 1'
#
loop_
_entity.id
_entity.type
_entity.pdbx_description
1 polymer ?
#
loop_
_entity_poly.entity_id
_entity_poly.type
_entity_poly.pdbx_seq_one_letter_code
_entity_poly.pdbx_strand_id
1 'polypeptide(L)'
;MSQHTDSSLLEKLGISGTVARAFQANAITPLLALVALLLGLFAVLVTPREEEPQINVTMANVMIPFPGASSADVEKMVAAPAEHTLSQIQGIEHTYSV
;
A
#
# COMPACT_ATOMS: atom_id res chain seq x y z
N MET A 1 57.73 41.69 -11.33
CA MET A 1 56.57 41.96 -10.46
C MET A 1 55.55 40.86 -10.71
N SER A 2 55.23 40.09 -9.65
CA SER A 2 54.22 39.03 -9.50
C SER A 2 54.15 37.89 -10.51
N GLN A 3 54.77 36.77 -10.12
CA GLN A 3 54.43 35.44 -10.62
C GLN A 3 52.97 35.11 -10.24
N HIS A 4 52.26 34.49 -11.17
CA HIS A 4 50.93 33.91 -10.99
C HIS A 4 51.12 32.56 -10.27
N THR A 5 51.31 32.59 -8.95
CA THR A 5 51.59 31.38 -8.15
C THR A 5 50.28 30.63 -7.83
N ASP A 6 50.13 29.48 -8.51
CA ASP A 6 49.55 28.22 -8.04
C ASP A 6 48.13 28.19 -7.46
N SER A 7 47.13 28.23 -8.33
CA SER A 7 45.74 27.86 -8.02
C SER A 7 45.48 26.33 -7.95
N SER A 8 46.47 25.48 -7.67
CA SER A 8 46.32 24.02 -7.90
C SER A 8 46.78 23.09 -6.77
N LEU A 9 46.70 23.52 -5.52
CA LEU A 9 46.86 22.61 -4.38
C LEU A 9 45.60 21.73 -4.20
N LEU A 10 45.53 20.70 -5.05
CA LEU A 10 44.75 19.46 -4.89
C LEU A 10 43.34 19.66 -4.33
N GLU A 11 42.40 19.97 -5.22
CA GLU A 11 40.97 19.85 -4.95
C GLU A 11 40.66 18.40 -4.56
N LYS A 12 40.63 18.14 -3.25
CA LYS A 12 40.29 16.83 -2.70
C LYS A 12 38.88 16.50 -3.15
N LEU A 13 38.76 15.50 -4.01
CA LEU A 13 37.49 14.94 -4.46
C LEU A 13 36.55 14.78 -3.25
N GLY A 14 35.37 15.41 -3.30
CA GLY A 14 34.35 15.24 -2.27
C GLY A 14 33.86 13.80 -2.16
N ILE A 15 32.89 13.54 -1.28
CA ILE A 15 32.37 12.18 -1.02
C ILE A 15 31.90 11.51 -2.34
N SER A 16 31.13 12.23 -3.15
CA SER A 16 30.67 11.74 -4.46
C SER A 16 31.81 11.49 -5.44
N GLY A 17 32.87 12.31 -5.42
CA GLY A 17 34.05 12.15 -6.29
C GLY A 17 34.94 10.97 -5.88
N THR A 18 35.02 10.68 -4.58
CA THR A 18 35.72 9.50 -4.05
C THR A 18 34.99 8.22 -4.44
N VAL A 19 33.65 8.21 -4.34
CA VAL A 19 32.81 7.09 -4.81
C VAL A 19 32.95 6.93 -6.33
N ALA A 20 32.80 8.01 -7.10
CA ALA A 20 32.95 7.95 -8.55
C ALA A 20 34.31 7.39 -8.97
N ARG A 21 35.40 7.81 -8.32
CA ARG A 21 36.75 7.29 -8.58
C ARG A 21 36.87 5.79 -8.27
N ALA A 22 36.20 5.29 -7.23
CA ALA A 22 36.21 3.88 -6.87
C ALA A 22 35.49 2.99 -7.91
N PHE A 23 34.47 3.51 -8.59
CA PHE A 23 33.67 2.76 -9.55
C PHE A 23 34.05 3.01 -11.03
N GLN A 24 34.59 4.18 -11.38
CA GLN A 24 34.84 4.59 -12.77
C GLN A 24 35.84 3.69 -13.51
N ALA A 25 36.91 3.25 -12.84
CA ALA A 25 37.97 2.42 -13.44
C ALA A 25 37.82 0.93 -13.11
N ASN A 26 36.76 0.53 -12.40
CA ASN A 26 36.65 -0.81 -11.84
C ASN A 26 35.71 -1.69 -12.67
N ALA A 27 36.17 -2.89 -13.05
CA ALA A 27 35.39 -3.85 -13.84
C ALA A 27 34.15 -4.40 -13.10
N ILE A 28 34.05 -4.15 -11.79
CA ILE A 28 32.90 -4.55 -10.96
C ILE A 28 31.65 -3.71 -11.27
N THR A 29 31.80 -2.47 -11.72
CA THR A 29 30.68 -1.55 -12.00
C THR A 29 29.71 -2.08 -13.07
N PRO A 30 30.16 -2.52 -14.27
CA PRO A 30 29.25 -3.11 -15.25
C PRO A 30 28.63 -4.42 -14.77
N LEU A 31 29.34 -5.20 -13.95
CA LEU A 31 28.81 -6.44 -13.37
C LEU A 31 27.67 -6.16 -12.39
N LEU A 32 27.83 -5.18 -11.49
CA LEU A 32 26.78 -4.73 -10.57
C LEU A 32 25.57 -4.18 -11.32
N ALA A 33 25.80 -3.40 -12.37
CA ALA A 33 24.73 -2.89 -13.21
C ALA A 33 23.93 -4.03 -13.86
N LEU A 34 24.61 -5.06 -14.36
CA LEU A 34 23.96 -6.24 -14.94
C LEU A 34 23.16 -7.02 -13.89
N VAL A 35 23.72 -7.25 -12.70
CA VAL A 35 23.01 -7.94 -11.62
C VAL A 35 21.77 -7.15 -11.19
N ALA A 36 21.88 -5.84 -11.01
CA ALA A 36 20.75 -4.99 -10.66
C ALA A 36 19.66 -5.01 -11.74
N LEU A 37 20.05 -5.00 -13.02
CA LEU A 37 19.12 -5.13 -14.15
C LEU A 37 18.38 -6.47 -14.12
N LEU A 38 19.10 -7.58 -13.92
CA LEU A 38 18.54 -8.92 -13.86
C LEU A 38 17.59 -9.08 -12.67
N LEU A 39 17.94 -8.55 -11.50
CA LEU A 39 17.07 -8.54 -10.32
C LEU A 39 15.81 -7.71 -10.57
N GLY A 40 15.92 -6.56 -11.22
CA GLY A 40 14.78 -5.73 -11.61
C GLY A 40 13.83 -6.46 -12.57
N LEU A 41 14.38 -7.13 -13.59
CA LEU A 41 13.58 -7.94 -14.51
C LEU A 41 12.90 -9.10 -13.79
N PHE A 42 13.61 -9.79 -12.91
CA PHE A 42 13.05 -10.86 -12.09
C PHE A 42 11.90 -10.36 -11.22
N ALA A 43 12.05 -9.21 -10.55
CA ALA A 43 11.00 -8.62 -9.74
C ALA A 43 9.74 -8.32 -10.55
N VAL A 44 9.86 -7.77 -11.77
CA VAL A 44 8.72 -7.52 -12.65
C VAL A 44 8.02 -8.82 -13.06
N LEU A 45 8.77 -9.89 -13.32
CA LEU A 45 8.20 -11.17 -13.75
C LEU A 45 7.53 -11.96 -12.61
N VAL A 46 8.06 -11.84 -11.38
CA VAL A 46 7.63 -12.66 -10.24
C VAL A 46 6.63 -11.95 -9.34
N THR A 47 6.63 -10.61 -9.29
CA THR A 47 5.69 -9.87 -8.44
C THR A 47 4.27 -10.03 -8.99
N PRO A 48 3.35 -10.69 -8.25
CA PRO A 48 1.97 -10.84 -8.70
C PRO A 48 1.31 -9.47 -8.81
N ARG A 49 0.60 -9.25 -9.91
CA ARG A 49 -0.20 -8.03 -10.09
C ARG A 49 -1.55 -8.25 -9.39
N GLU A 50 -1.81 -7.53 -8.32
CA GLU A 50 -3.13 -7.48 -7.70
C GLU A 50 -3.97 -6.41 -8.40
N GLU A 51 -4.78 -6.82 -9.37
CA GLU A 51 -5.61 -5.90 -10.18
C GLU A 51 -6.86 -5.41 -9.45
N GLU A 52 -7.34 -6.21 -8.50
CA GLU A 52 -8.46 -5.86 -7.64
C GLU A 52 -8.02 -6.06 -6.20
N PRO A 53 -7.75 -4.96 -5.44
CA PRO A 53 -7.60 -5.11 -4.00
C PRO A 53 -8.88 -5.78 -3.52
N GLN A 54 -8.77 -6.99 -2.99
CA GLN A 54 -9.94 -7.73 -2.54
C GLN A 54 -10.52 -7.02 -1.32
N ILE A 55 -11.45 -6.11 -1.55
CA ILE A 55 -12.23 -5.46 -0.49
C ILE A 55 -13.22 -6.51 0.00
N ASN A 56 -12.84 -7.26 1.04
CA ASN A 56 -13.78 -8.09 1.77
C ASN A 56 -14.73 -7.18 2.55
N VAL A 57 -15.84 -6.80 1.91
CA VAL A 57 -16.96 -6.18 2.62
C VAL A 57 -17.61 -7.24 3.50
N THR A 58 -17.36 -7.16 4.81
CA THR A 58 -18.00 -8.03 5.79
C THR A 58 -19.48 -7.64 5.88
N MET A 59 -20.34 -8.31 5.11
CA MET A 59 -21.79 -8.12 5.17
C MET A 59 -22.45 -9.33 5.84
N ALA A 60 -23.30 -9.07 6.84
CA ALA A 60 -24.18 -10.06 7.44
C ALA A 60 -25.63 -9.70 7.10
N ASN A 61 -26.36 -10.61 6.45
CA ASN A 61 -27.79 -10.47 6.20
C ASN A 61 -28.58 -11.24 7.27
N VAL A 62 -29.46 -10.56 8.00
CA VAL A 62 -30.37 -11.20 8.97
C VAL A 62 -31.76 -11.24 8.34
N MET A 63 -32.24 -12.44 7.99
CA MET A 63 -33.58 -12.65 7.44
C MET A 63 -34.47 -13.28 8.50
N ILE A 64 -35.58 -12.63 8.86
CA ILE A 64 -36.55 -13.14 9.84
C ILE A 64 -37.88 -13.41 9.12
N PRO A 65 -38.21 -14.67 8.79
CA PRO A 65 -39.49 -14.99 8.18
C PRO A 65 -40.62 -14.93 9.23
N PHE A 66 -41.59 -14.03 9.05
CA PHE A 66 -42.78 -13.92 9.90
C PHE A 66 -44.07 -14.10 9.06
N PRO A 67 -44.42 -15.33 8.66
CA PRO A 67 -45.59 -15.58 7.83
C PRO A 67 -46.89 -15.40 8.64
N GLY A 68 -47.78 -14.51 8.17
CA GLY A 68 -49.15 -14.39 8.69
C GLY A 68 -49.49 -13.13 9.49
N ALA A 69 -48.62 -12.11 9.58
CA ALA A 69 -48.96 -10.81 10.18
C ALA A 69 -48.90 -9.65 9.18
N SER A 70 -49.65 -8.58 9.48
CA SER A 70 -49.64 -7.37 8.67
C SER A 70 -48.27 -6.69 8.73
N SER A 71 -47.85 -6.00 7.67
CA SER A 71 -46.55 -5.31 7.61
C SER A 71 -46.33 -4.34 8.78
N ALA A 72 -47.39 -3.71 9.28
CA ALA A 72 -47.35 -2.81 10.43
C ALA A 72 -47.06 -3.51 11.78
N ASP A 73 -47.45 -4.78 11.91
CA ASP A 73 -47.21 -5.57 13.14
C ASP A 73 -45.79 -6.15 13.15
N VAL A 74 -45.27 -6.56 11.99
CA VAL A 74 -43.88 -7.04 11.85
C VAL A 74 -42.86 -5.92 12.12
N GLU A 75 -43.15 -4.70 11.66
CA GLU A 75 -42.32 -3.52 11.94
C GLU A 75 -42.22 -3.23 13.46
N LYS A 76 -43.36 -3.19 14.15
CA LYS A 76 -43.41 -2.89 15.59
C LYS A 76 -42.88 -4.01 16.48
N MET A 77 -43.08 -5.27 16.11
CA MET A 77 -42.76 -6.41 16.98
C MET A 77 -41.39 -7.03 16.70
N VAL A 78 -40.84 -6.88 15.50
CA VAL A 78 -39.59 -7.55 15.08
C VAL A 78 -38.51 -6.56 14.67
N ALA A 79 -38.83 -5.58 13.81
CA ALA A 79 -37.82 -4.65 13.30
C ALA A 79 -37.31 -3.69 14.39
N ALA A 80 -38.21 -3.05 15.15
CA ALA A 80 -37.82 -2.08 16.18
C ALA A 80 -36.95 -2.67 17.33
N PRO A 81 -37.24 -3.86 17.88
CA PRO A 81 -36.38 -4.47 18.91
C PRO A 81 -35.06 -5.01 18.35
N ALA A 82 -35.07 -5.51 17.11
CA ALA A 82 -33.87 -6.01 16.45
C ALA A 82 -32.88 -4.87 16.15
N GLU A 83 -33.36 -3.72 15.66
CA GLU A 83 -32.54 -2.53 15.44
C GLU A 83 -31.94 -2.00 16.75
N HIS A 84 -32.71 -1.99 17.83
CA HIS A 84 -32.22 -1.55 19.14
C HIS A 84 -31.15 -2.49 19.71
N THR A 85 -31.24 -3.79 19.46
CA THR A 85 -30.25 -4.77 19.93
C THR A 85 -28.98 -4.77 19.05
N LEU A 86 -29.14 -4.61 17.73
CA LEU A 86 -28.03 -4.57 16.78
C LEU A 86 -27.22 -3.26 16.88
N SER A 87 -27.86 -2.13 17.18
CA SER A 87 -27.18 -0.84 17.39
C SER A 87 -26.33 -0.77 18.67
N GLN A 88 -26.48 -1.73 19.58
CA GLN A 88 -25.65 -1.85 20.80
C GLN A 88 -24.34 -2.63 20.54
N ILE A 89 -24.16 -3.24 19.37
CA ILE A 89 -22.95 -3.98 19.00
C ILE A 89 -21.93 -3.00 18.40
N GLN A 90 -20.75 -2.89 18.99
CA GLN A 90 -19.67 -2.03 18.49
C GLN A 90 -19.21 -2.50 17.10
N GLY A 91 -19.35 -1.64 16.07
CA GLY A 91 -18.82 -1.88 14.73
C GLY A 91 -19.84 -1.90 13.56
N ILE A 92 -21.09 -1.48 13.77
CA ILE A 92 -22.11 -1.43 12.70
C ILE A 92 -22.41 0.04 12.36
N GLU A 93 -21.98 0.51 11.19
CA GLU A 93 -22.18 1.91 10.78
C GLU A 93 -23.58 2.18 10.21
N HIS A 94 -24.27 1.21 9.59
CA HIS A 94 -25.60 1.43 9.01
C HIS A 94 -26.51 0.19 9.04
N THR A 95 -27.66 0.31 9.72
CA THR A 95 -28.79 -0.63 9.67
C THR A 95 -29.87 -0.08 8.73
N TYR A 96 -30.30 -0.88 7.75
CA TYR A 96 -31.46 -0.60 6.90
C TYR A 96 -32.52 -1.69 7.12
N SER A 97 -33.77 -1.27 7.34
CA SER A 97 -34.94 -2.17 7.42
C SER A 97 -35.80 -1.95 6.18
N VAL A 98 -36.18 -3.03 5.49
CA VAL A 98 -37.16 -3.04 4.39
C VAL A 98 -38.32 -3.96 4.71
#